data_AF-A0A355SFF6-F1
#
_entry.id   AF-A0A355SFF6-F1
#
_cell.length_a   1.000
_cell.length_b   1.000
_cell.length_c   1.000
_cell.angle_alpha   90.00
_cell.angle_beta   90.00
_cell.angle_gamma   90.00
#
_symmetry.space_group_name_H-M   'P 1'
#
loop_
_entity.id
_entity.type
_entity.pdbx_description
1 polymer ?
#
loop_
_entity_poly.entity_id
_entity_poly.type
_entity_poly.pdbx_seq_one_letter_code
_entity_poly.pdbx_strand_id
1 'polypeptide(L)'
;SYMFALSESDNIPKTMIFLNSGVHLTTEDSPVLDSLKKLAHRGTEIMPCGTCLDYYGLKAKLLIGSITNMYTIVEKMNNAANTIKL
;
A
#
# COMPACT_ATOMS: atom_id res chain seq x y z
N SER A 1 7.05 6.45 -13.97
CA SER A 1 7.51 6.01 -12.63
C SER A 1 7.21 4.52 -12.47
N TYR A 2 7.84 3.82 -11.52
CA TYR A 2 7.60 2.39 -11.28
C TYR A 2 6.13 2.07 -11.00
N MET A 3 5.48 2.85 -10.12
CA MET A 3 4.08 2.63 -9.74
C MET A 3 3.11 2.74 -10.92
N PHE A 4 3.36 3.67 -11.84
CA PHE A 4 2.57 3.75 -13.07
C PHE A 4 2.72 2.49 -13.92
N ALA A 5 3.95 2.06 -14.21
CA ALA A 5 4.21 0.84 -14.98
C ALA A 5 3.61 -0.41 -14.31
N LEU A 6 3.70 -0.51 -12.97
CA LEU A 6 3.07 -1.59 -12.21
C LEU A 6 1.55 -1.59 -12.36
N SER A 7 0.91 -0.41 -12.36
CA SER A 7 -0.54 -0.29 -12.53
C SER A 7 -1.03 -0.61 -13.95
N GLU A 8 -0.15 -0.57 -14.95
CA GLU A 8 -0.42 -0.97 -16.34
C GLU A 8 -0.05 -2.43 -16.64
N SER A 9 0.74 -3.09 -15.78
CA SER A 9 1.20 -4.46 -15.97
C SER A 9 0.05 -5.47 -15.97
N ASP A 10 0.14 -6.52 -16.79
CA ASP A 10 -0.80 -7.65 -16.76
C ASP A 10 -0.75 -8.37 -15.40
N ASN A 11 0.46 -8.59 -14.88
CA ASN A 11 0.70 -9.21 -13.59
C ASN A 11 0.85 -8.14 -12.51
N ILE A 12 -0.07 -8.13 -11.53
CA ILE A 12 -0.09 -7.19 -10.41
C ILE A 12 0.01 -7.92 -9.07
N PRO A 13 0.52 -7.27 -8.02
CA PRO A 13 0.56 -7.87 -6.69
C PRO A 13 -0.86 -8.06 -6.14
N LYS A 14 -1.06 -9.16 -5.42
CA LYS A 14 -2.31 -9.41 -4.68
C LYS A 14 -2.48 -8.44 -3.50
N THR A 15 -1.37 -8.12 -2.83
CA THR A 15 -1.37 -7.25 -1.65
C THR A 15 -0.17 -6.31 -1.72
N MET A 16 -0.37 -5.04 -1.37
CA MET A 16 0.68 -4.05 -1.17
C MET A 16 0.59 -3.49 0.24
N ILE A 17 1.68 -3.59 0.98
CA ILE A 17 1.78 -3.14 2.37
C ILE A 17 2.66 -1.89 2.41
N PHE A 18 2.18 -0.83 3.05
CA PHE A 18 2.92 0.43 3.19
C PHE A 18 3.36 0.60 4.65
N LEU A 19 4.68 0.56 4.85
CA LEU A 19 5.35 0.67 6.16
C LEU A 19 6.20 1.94 6.21
N ASN A 20 6.50 2.39 7.44
CA ASN A 20 7.35 3.55 7.69
C ASN A 20 6.89 4.76 6.87
N SER A 21 7.82 5.49 6.23
CA SER A 21 7.50 6.62 5.36
C SER A 21 6.68 6.23 4.13
N GLY A 22 6.58 4.96 3.76
CA GLY A 22 5.76 4.49 2.65
C GLY A 22 4.27 4.83 2.79
N VAL A 23 3.76 5.04 4.01
CA VAL A 23 2.35 5.42 4.22
C VAL A 23 1.97 6.79 3.64
N HIS A 24 2.95 7.65 3.32
CA HIS A 24 2.68 8.92 2.61
C HIS A 24 2.18 8.67 1.18
N LEU A 25 2.49 7.51 0.59
CA LEU A 25 2.03 7.19 -0.77
C LEU A 25 0.52 6.92 -0.81
N THR A 26 -0.10 6.59 0.33
CA THR A 26 -1.53 6.28 0.43
C THR A 26 -2.39 7.47 0.85
N THR A 27 -1.80 8.66 1.01
CA THR A 27 -2.47 9.87 1.53
C THR A 27 -2.67 10.93 0.46
N GLU A 28 -3.29 12.05 0.84
CA GLU A 28 -3.36 13.26 0.01
C GLU A 28 -1.99 13.68 -0.55
N ASP A 29 -2.02 14.35 -1.70
CA ASP A 29 -0.86 14.85 -2.45
C ASP A 29 0.17 13.80 -2.91
N SER A 30 -0.12 12.51 -2.75
CA SER A 30 0.73 11.43 -3.26
C SER A 30 0.77 11.45 -4.80
N PRO A 31 1.96 11.52 -5.42
CA PRO A 31 2.11 11.58 -6.88
C PRO A 31 1.78 10.24 -7.57
N VAL A 32 1.49 9.19 -6.80
CA VAL A 32 1.18 7.84 -7.30
C VAL A 32 -0.22 7.38 -6.91
N LEU A 33 -1.05 8.27 -6.36
CA LEU A 33 -2.37 7.91 -5.83
C LEU A 33 -3.28 7.30 -6.91
N ASP A 34 -3.25 7.82 -8.13
CA ASP A 34 -4.06 7.28 -9.23
C ASP A 34 -3.60 5.87 -9.65
N SER A 35 -2.29 5.60 -9.64
CA SER A 35 -1.77 4.25 -9.85
C SER A 35 -2.22 3.28 -8.75
N LEU A 36 -2.24 3.72 -7.48
CA LEU A 36 -2.75 2.90 -6.38
C LEU A 36 -4.25 2.65 -6.50
N LYS A 37 -5.05 3.65 -6.90
CA LYS A 37 -6.48 3.49 -7.16
C LYS A 37 -6.74 2.50 -8.29
N LYS A 38 -5.96 2.57 -9.38
CA LYS A 38 -6.05 1.62 -10.48
C LYS A 38 -5.72 0.19 -10.04
N LEU A 39 -4.65 0.01 -9.25
CA LEU A 39 -4.31 -1.29 -8.68
C LEU A 39 -5.41 -1.83 -7.75
N ALA A 40 -5.96 -1.00 -6.87
CA ALA A 40 -7.05 -1.39 -5.99
C ALA A 40 -8.32 -1.79 -6.77
N HIS A 41 -8.69 -1.04 -7.81
CA HIS A 41 -9.80 -1.38 -8.70
C HIS A 41 -9.59 -2.72 -9.42
N ARG A 42 -8.33 -3.07 -9.71
CA ARG A 42 -7.94 -4.35 -10.31
C ARG A 42 -7.81 -5.48 -9.29
N GLY A 43 -8.09 -5.24 -8.01
CA GLY A 43 -8.12 -6.25 -6.95
C GLY A 43 -6.86 -6.34 -6.09
N THR A 44 -5.90 -5.43 -6.23
CA THR A 44 -4.79 -5.33 -5.27
C THR A 44 -5.28 -4.80 -3.93
N GLU A 45 -5.05 -5.55 -2.86
CA GLU A 45 -5.32 -5.11 -1.50
C GLU A 45 -4.25 -4.10 -1.04
N ILE A 46 -4.66 -2.87 -0.72
CA ILE A 46 -3.76 -1.79 -0.27
C ILE A 46 -3.84 -1.70 1.27
N MET A 47 -2.70 -1.88 1.95
CA MET A 47 -2.63 -2.02 3.40
C MET A 47 -1.61 -1.04 4.03
N PRO A 48 -2.01 0.20 4.33
CA PRO A 48 -1.17 1.13 5.09
C PRO A 48 -1.10 0.75 6.57
N CYS A 49 0.11 0.82 7.15
CA CYS A 49 0.33 0.54 8.56
C CYS A 49 -0.27 1.64 9.46
N GLY A 50 -1.17 1.25 10.36
CA GLY A 50 -1.85 2.17 11.27
C GLY A 50 -0.92 2.92 12.21
N THR A 51 0.05 2.23 12.82
CA THR A 51 1.04 2.86 13.72
C THR A 51 1.93 3.87 12.99
N CYS A 52 2.27 3.61 11.72
CA CYS A 52 3.03 4.57 10.91
C CYS A 52 2.17 5.80 10.56
N LEU A 53 0.90 5.60 10.17
CA LEU A 53 -0.02 6.71 9.92
C LEU A 53 -0.21 7.58 11.18
N ASP A 54 -0.32 6.96 12.35
CA ASP A 54 -0.38 7.67 13.64
C ASP A 54 0.88 8.50 13.89
N TYR A 55 2.05 7.88 13.73
CA TYR A 55 3.34 8.53 13.96
C TYR A 55 3.52 9.79 13.09
N TYR A 56 3.09 9.74 11.83
CA TYR A 56 3.18 10.89 10.91
C TYR A 56 1.96 11.84 10.98
N GLY A 57 0.95 11.56 11.80
CA GLY A 57 -0.27 12.38 11.88
C GLY A 57 -1.11 12.36 10.59
N LEU A 58 -1.08 11.26 9.84
CA LEU A 58 -1.65 11.15 8.50
C LEU A 58 -3.00 10.42 8.43
N LYS A 59 -3.54 9.91 9.54
CA LYS A 59 -4.78 9.13 9.54
C LYS A 59 -5.96 9.83 8.85
N ALA A 60 -6.15 11.12 9.13
CA ALA A 60 -7.24 11.91 8.54
C ALA A 60 -7.02 12.22 7.04
N LYS A 61 -5.78 12.04 6.55
CA LYS A 61 -5.36 12.31 5.17
C LYS A 61 -5.32 11.04 4.32
N LEU A 62 -5.69 9.88 4.88
CA LEU A 62 -5.66 8.62 4.17
C LEU A 62 -6.73 8.61 3.07
N LEU A 63 -6.31 8.37 1.82
CA LEU A 63 -7.20 8.38 0.67
C LEU A 63 -7.43 6.99 0.04
N ILE A 64 -6.57 6.01 0.36
CA ILE A 64 -6.71 4.66 -0.19
C ILE A 64 -6.14 3.58 0.75
N GLY A 65 -6.82 2.44 0.76
CA GLY A 65 -6.40 1.25 1.49
C GLY A 65 -7.06 1.09 2.86
N SER A 66 -6.90 -0.11 3.42
CA SER A 66 -7.45 -0.49 4.72
C SER A 66 -6.34 -0.48 5.76
N ILE A 67 -6.50 0.32 6.82
CA ILE A 67 -5.53 0.43 7.91
C ILE A 67 -5.29 -0.96 8.51
N THR A 68 -4.02 -1.36 8.60
CA THR A 68 -3.60 -2.65 9.15
C THR A 68 -2.72 -2.50 10.39
N ASN A 69 -2.39 -3.62 11.03
CA ASN A 69 -1.50 -3.73 12.18
C ASN A 69 -0.29 -4.62 11.86
N MET A 70 0.69 -4.64 12.76
CA MET A 70 1.93 -5.39 12.56
C MET A 70 1.74 -6.91 12.51
N TYR A 71 0.77 -7.48 13.24
CA TYR A 71 0.52 -8.92 13.21
C TYR A 71 0.03 -9.37 11.83
N THR A 72 -0.96 -8.67 11.28
CA THR A 72 -1.48 -8.95 9.93
C THR A 72 -0.40 -8.73 8.86
N ILE A 73 0.47 -7.74 9.03
CA ILE A 73 1.59 -7.51 8.10
C ILE A 73 2.55 -8.70 8.11
N VAL A 74 3.00 -9.15 9.29
CA VAL A 74 3.89 -10.31 9.43
C VAL A 74 3.24 -11.55 8.84
N GLU A 75 1.97 -11.80 9.13
CA GLU A 75 1.21 -12.93 8.59
C GLU A 75 1.17 -12.91 7.06
N LYS A 76 0.77 -11.78 6.45
CA LYS A 76 0.67 -11.62 4.99
C LYS A 76 2.02 -11.82 4.32
N MET A 77 3.09 -11.27 4.89
CA MET A 77 4.44 -11.39 4.32
C MET A 77 5.00 -12.80 4.42
N ASN A 78 4.74 -13.51 5.51
CA ASN A 78 5.23 -14.89 5.72
C ASN A 78 4.42 -15.93 4.93
N ASN A 79 3.13 -15.69 4.70
CA ASN A 79 2.25 -16.59 3.96
C ASN A 79 2.20 -16.30 2.45
N ALA A 80 2.83 -15.22 1.99
CA ALA A 80 2.92 -14.90 0.57
C ALA A 80 3.85 -15.88 -0.17
N ALA A 81 3.41 -16.37 -1.33
CA ALA A 81 4.24 -17.22 -2.19
C ALA A 81 5.50 -16.51 -2.70
N ASN A 82 5.44 -15.18 -2.83
CA ASN A 82 6.58 -14.34 -3.14
C ASN A 82 6.41 -12.97 -2.45
N THR A 83 7.49 -12.49 -1.82
CA THR A 83 7.51 -11.22 -1.11
C THR A 83 8.64 -10.35 -1.65
N ILE A 84 8.27 -9.25 -2.30
CA ILE A 84 9.22 -8.24 -2.81
C ILE A 84 9.23 -7.06 -1.83
N LYS A 85 10.44 -6.63 -1.42
CA LYS A 85 10.66 -5.48 -0.54
C LYS A 85 11.44 -4.43 -1.32
N LEU A 86 10.96 -3.19 -1.28
CA LEU A 86 11.53 -2.02 -1.96
C LEU A 86 12.00 -0.99 -0.94
#